data_AF-A0A164H171-F1
#
_entry.id   AF-A0A164H171-F1
#
_cell.length_a   1.000
_cell.length_b   1.000
_cell.length_c   1.000
_cell.angle_alpha   90.00
_cell.angle_beta   90.00
_cell.angle_gamma   90.00
#
_symmetry.space_group_name_H-M   'P 1'
#
loop_
_entity.id
_entity.type
_entity.pdbx_description
1 polymer ?
#
loop_
_entity_poly.entity_id
_entity_poly.type
_entity_poly.pdbx_seq_one_letter_code
_entity_poly.pdbx_strand_id
1 'polypeptide(L)'
;MAIAVVNPTKNALCTAYAQLGAYISVHTGDPGTTGASEAQNGSPAYTRMATTWGAAANGSITGSQVTINLPAGTYGWAGLWTAASGGTFLDKVQIPPTTLGAQGTLLITPTFTIS
;
A
#
# COMPACT_ATOMS: atom_id res chain seq x y z
N MET A 1 28.78 9.84 -16.47
CA MET A 1 28.32 8.56 -17.02
C MET A 1 27.20 8.04 -16.14
N ALA A 2 26.06 7.62 -16.71
CA ALA A 2 24.96 6.98 -15.97
C ALA A 2 24.80 5.54 -16.48
N ILE A 3 24.58 4.59 -15.56
CA ILE A 3 24.35 3.18 -15.91
C ILE A 3 22.88 3.00 -16.27
N ALA A 4 22.59 2.41 -17.43
CA ALA A 4 21.23 2.01 -17.79
C ALA A 4 20.86 0.73 -17.04
N VAL A 5 19.79 0.78 -16.23
CA VAL A 5 19.30 -0.37 -15.48
C VAL A 5 18.50 -1.28 -16.41
N VAL A 6 18.94 -2.52 -16.58
CA VAL A 6 18.27 -3.53 -17.41
C VAL A 6 17.18 -4.26 -16.63
N ASN A 7 16.22 -4.87 -17.33
CA ASN A 7 15.06 -5.55 -16.73
C ASN A 7 15.41 -6.56 -15.62
N PRO A 8 16.46 -7.41 -15.74
CA PRO A 8 16.86 -8.30 -14.64
C PRO A 8 17.12 -7.57 -13.32
N THR A 9 17.82 -6.43 -13.37
CA THR A 9 18.09 -5.62 -12.19
C THR A 9 16.82 -4.95 -11.67
N LYS A 10 15.96 -4.44 -12.56
CA LYS A 10 14.65 -3.88 -12.16
C LYS A 10 13.79 -4.92 -11.43
N ASN A 11 13.70 -6.13 -11.96
CA ASN A 11 12.95 -7.22 -11.34
C ASN A 11 13.54 -7.62 -9.99
N ALA A 12 14.88 -7.66 -9.85
CA ALA A 12 15.53 -7.94 -8.58
C ALA A 12 15.19 -6.88 -7.51
N LEU A 13 15.14 -5.59 -7.90
CA LEU A 13 14.75 -4.50 -7.01
C LEU A 13 13.28 -4.59 -6.59
N CYS A 14 12.38 -4.93 -7.52
CA CYS A 14 10.97 -5.19 -7.19
C CYS A 14 10.81 -6.37 -6.22
N THR A 15 11.53 -7.47 -6.45
CA THR A 15 11.52 -8.62 -5.53
C THR A 15 12.06 -8.24 -4.15
N ALA A 16 13.13 -7.44 -4.08
CA ALA A 16 13.66 -6.94 -2.82
C ALA A 16 12.66 -6.03 -2.09
N TYR A 17 12.00 -5.12 -2.83
CA TYR A 17 10.96 -4.25 -2.28
C TYR A 17 9.82 -5.04 -1.64
N ALA A 18 9.36 -6.11 -2.30
CA ALA A 18 8.32 -6.99 -1.78
C ALA A 18 8.69 -7.69 -0.45
N GLN A 19 9.98 -7.81 -0.11
CA GLN A 19 10.43 -8.34 1.17
C GLN A 19 10.44 -7.31 2.31
N LEU A 20 10.31 -6.01 2.00
CA LEU A 20 10.32 -4.95 3.01
C LEU A 20 9.02 -4.93 3.81
N GLY A 21 7.88 -5.14 3.15
CA GLY A 21 6.57 -5.10 3.79
C GLY A 21 5.45 -5.55 2.87
N ALA A 22 4.33 -5.93 3.48
CA ALA A 22 3.18 -6.50 2.78
C ALA A 22 1.84 -6.04 3.38
N TYR A 23 1.84 -5.06 4.29
CA TYR A 23 0.61 -4.61 4.96
C TYR A 23 0.13 -3.29 4.39
N ILE A 24 -1.09 -3.30 3.87
CA ILE A 24 -1.71 -2.16 3.18
C ILE A 24 -2.60 -1.41 4.16
N SER A 25 -2.36 -0.10 4.25
CA SER A 25 -3.16 0.85 5.02
C SER A 25 -3.88 1.85 4.12
N VAL A 26 -4.84 2.58 4.68
CA VAL A 26 -5.60 3.64 4.00
C VAL A 26 -5.69 4.84 4.92
N HIS A 27 -5.61 6.04 4.34
CA HIS A 27 -5.43 7.28 5.08
C HIS A 27 -6.38 8.38 4.60
N THR A 28 -6.81 9.22 5.55
CA THR A 28 -7.72 10.36 5.32
C THR A 28 -6.99 11.63 4.88
N GLY A 29 -5.66 11.65 4.97
CA GLY A 29 -4.77 12.73 4.54
C GLY A 29 -3.43 12.16 4.10
N ASP A 30 -2.49 13.03 3.70
CA ASP A 30 -1.15 12.61 3.29
C ASP A 30 -0.41 11.91 4.46
N PRO A 31 0.02 10.64 4.29
CA PRO A 31 0.75 9.91 5.32
C PRO A 31 2.13 10.48 5.68
N GLY A 32 2.70 11.35 4.85
CA GLY A 32 4.08 11.82 4.99
C GLY A 32 5.07 10.65 4.94
N THR A 33 6.02 10.63 5.87
CA THR A 33 7.02 9.55 6.02
C THR A 33 6.80 8.70 7.27
N THR A 34 5.73 8.93 8.02
CA THR A 34 5.47 8.29 9.32
C THR A 34 4.16 7.50 9.33
N GLY A 35 3.38 7.54 8.26
CA GLY A 35 2.08 6.89 8.20
C GLY A 35 0.98 7.69 8.89
N ALA A 36 1.09 9.02 8.92
CA ALA A 36 0.10 9.92 9.52
C ALA A 36 -1.29 9.74 8.89
N SER A 37 -2.34 10.17 9.61
CA SER A 37 -3.73 10.13 9.11
C SER A 37 -4.24 8.75 8.69
N GLU A 38 -3.66 7.67 9.22
CA GLU A 38 -4.17 6.31 9.01
C GLU A 38 -5.59 6.18 9.55
N ALA A 39 -6.44 5.45 8.81
CA ALA A 39 -7.80 5.14 9.24
C ALA A 39 -7.80 4.43 10.60
N GLN A 40 -8.85 4.67 11.40
CA GLN A 40 -9.00 4.09 12.72
C GLN A 40 -10.48 3.83 13.00
N ASN A 41 -10.78 2.99 13.99
CA ASN A 41 -12.13 2.66 14.43
C ASN A 41 -12.95 1.90 13.37
N GLY A 42 -14.29 1.98 13.45
CA GLY A 42 -15.23 1.25 12.60
C GLY A 42 -15.77 -0.02 13.23
N SER A 43 -16.80 -0.57 12.60
CA SER A 43 -17.41 -1.86 12.94
C SER A 43 -17.94 -2.51 11.66
N PRO A 44 -17.22 -3.47 11.05
CA PRO A 44 -16.00 -4.10 11.54
C PRO A 44 -14.82 -3.14 11.70
N ALA A 45 -13.97 -3.40 12.70
CA ALA A 45 -12.82 -2.56 12.99
C ALA A 45 -11.84 -2.52 11.80
N TYR A 46 -11.33 -1.33 11.51
CA TYR A 46 -10.22 -1.15 10.58
C TYR A 46 -8.98 -1.93 11.06
N THR A 47 -8.32 -2.60 10.12
CA THR A 47 -6.99 -3.19 10.29
C THR A 47 -6.23 -3.07 8.97
N ARG A 48 -4.90 -3.05 9.04
CA ARG A 48 -4.07 -3.16 7.84
C ARG A 48 -4.19 -4.56 7.26
N MET A 49 -4.33 -4.67 5.96
CA MET A 49 -4.55 -5.96 5.29
C MET A 49 -3.27 -6.44 4.62
N ALA A 50 -2.93 -7.71 4.81
CA ALA A 50 -1.80 -8.33 4.16
C ALA A 50 -2.09 -8.57 2.67
N THR A 51 -1.20 -8.11 1.80
CA THR A 51 -1.15 -8.51 0.39
C THR A 51 -0.12 -9.63 0.20
N THR A 52 -0.32 -10.46 -0.82
CA THR A 52 0.72 -11.39 -1.28
C THR A 52 1.31 -10.85 -2.57
N TRP A 53 2.60 -10.49 -2.56
CA TRP A 53 3.31 -10.03 -3.75
C TRP A 53 3.44 -11.15 -4.78
N GLY A 54 3.18 -10.84 -6.05
CA GLY A 54 3.37 -11.74 -7.17
C GLY A 54 4.83 -11.85 -7.63
N ALA A 55 5.03 -12.30 -8.86
CA ALA A 55 6.35 -12.34 -9.48
C ALA A 55 6.70 -11.00 -10.14
N ALA A 56 7.94 -10.53 -9.95
CA ALA A 56 8.42 -9.33 -10.60
C ALA A 56 8.65 -9.56 -12.11
N ALA A 57 8.16 -8.65 -12.94
CA ALA A 57 8.35 -8.66 -14.39
C ALA A 57 8.42 -7.25 -14.95
N ASN A 58 9.33 -7.01 -15.90
CA ASN A 58 9.53 -5.73 -16.57
C ASN A 58 9.64 -4.51 -15.62
N GLY A 59 10.27 -4.70 -14.45
CA GLY A 59 10.41 -3.67 -13.43
C GLY A 59 9.12 -3.33 -12.68
N SER A 60 8.16 -4.25 -12.62
CA SER A 60 6.95 -4.10 -11.85
C SER A 60 6.64 -5.36 -11.04
N ILE A 61 6.02 -5.20 -9.88
CA ILE A 61 5.48 -6.26 -9.03
C ILE A 61 4.13 -5.82 -8.45
N THR A 62 3.14 -6.70 -8.55
CA THR A 62 1.77 -6.43 -8.11
C THR A 62 1.40 -7.43 -7.02
N GLY A 63 0.81 -6.93 -5.94
CA GLY A 63 0.25 -7.75 -4.86
C GLY A 63 -1.19 -8.17 -5.11
N SER A 64 -1.66 -9.16 -4.36
CA SER A 64 -3.08 -9.52 -4.32
C SER A 64 -3.95 -8.34 -3.85
N GLN A 65 -5.15 -8.23 -4.40
CA GLN A 65 -6.14 -7.27 -3.93
C GLN A 65 -6.48 -7.55 -2.46
N VAL A 66 -6.59 -6.49 -1.66
CA VAL A 66 -7.05 -6.54 -0.28
C VAL A 66 -8.37 -5.79 -0.13
N THR A 67 -9.24 -6.31 0.73
CA THR A 67 -10.51 -5.67 1.12
C THR A 67 -10.35 -5.08 2.51
N ILE A 68 -10.46 -3.76 2.64
CA ILE A 68 -10.21 -3.05 3.89
C ILE A 68 -11.52 -2.47 4.41
N ASN A 69 -11.91 -2.83 5.64
CA ASN A 69 -13.07 -2.26 6.33
C ASN A 69 -12.77 -0.86 6.83
N LEU A 70 -13.66 0.09 6.56
CA LEU A 70 -13.46 1.49 6.88
C LEU A 70 -14.76 2.14 7.40
N PRO A 71 -14.69 2.98 8.45
CA PRO A 71 -15.83 3.80 8.85
C PRO A 71 -16.12 4.90 7.81
N ALA A 72 -17.17 5.67 8.05
CA ALA A 72 -17.45 6.87 7.26
C ALA A 72 -16.25 7.82 7.27
N GLY A 73 -15.91 8.37 6.12
CA GLY A 73 -14.71 9.19 5.93
C GLY A 73 -14.36 9.37 4.47
N THR A 74 -13.39 10.25 4.20
CA THR A 74 -12.82 10.41 2.86
C THR A 74 -11.39 9.91 2.88
N TYR A 75 -11.08 8.95 2.01
CA TYR A 75 -9.79 8.28 1.94
C TYR A 75 -9.15 8.56 0.59
N GLY A 76 -7.97 9.16 0.59
CA GLY A 76 -7.26 9.60 -0.62
C GLY A 76 -5.84 9.05 -0.76
N TRP A 77 -5.42 8.23 0.19
CA TRP A 77 -4.05 7.72 0.25
C TRP A 77 -4.03 6.28 0.73
N ALA A 78 -3.10 5.49 0.18
CA ALA A 78 -2.77 4.16 0.66
C ALA A 78 -1.30 4.12 1.09
N GLY A 79 -0.98 3.23 2.02
CA GLY A 79 0.37 3.08 2.58
C GLY A 79 0.82 1.63 2.64
N LEU A 80 2.14 1.43 2.71
CA LEU A 80 2.78 0.13 2.90
C LEU A 80 3.50 0.10 4.25
N TRP A 81 3.27 -0.97 5.00
CA TRP A 81 3.85 -1.21 6.32
C TRP A 81 4.53 -2.57 6.41
N THR A 82 5.47 -2.65 7.35
CA THR A 82 6.13 -3.92 7.71
C THR A 82 5.26 -4.85 8.56
N ALA A 83 4.18 -4.35 9.19
CA ALA A 83 3.35 -5.12 10.12
C ALA A 83 1.87 -4.70 10.10
N ALA A 84 0.98 -5.62 10.52
CA ALA A 84 -0.47 -5.41 10.64
C ALA A 84 -0.86 -4.33 11.66
N SER A 85 -0.01 -4.11 12.67
CA SER A 85 -0.11 -3.07 13.69
C SER A 85 1.31 -2.72 14.16
N GLY A 86 1.55 -1.45 14.51
CA GLY A 86 2.90 -0.94 14.79
C GLY A 86 3.79 -0.98 13.54
N GLY A 87 5.01 -1.49 13.64
CA GLY A 87 5.92 -1.62 12.50
C GLY A 87 6.45 -0.29 11.95
N THR A 88 7.13 -0.37 10.81
CA THR A 88 7.72 0.79 10.11
C THR A 88 6.85 1.16 8.90
N PHE A 89 6.60 2.46 8.73
CA PHE A 89 5.99 2.98 7.52
C PHE A 89 7.05 3.03 6.41
N LEU A 90 6.76 2.40 5.28
CA LEU A 90 7.71 2.30 4.17
C LEU A 90 7.42 3.37 3.14
N ASP A 91 6.23 3.32 2.54
CA ASP A 91 5.90 4.12 1.37
C ASP A 91 4.42 4.46 1.31
N LYS A 92 4.09 5.46 0.50
CA LYS A 92 2.72 5.93 0.26
C LYS A 92 2.43 6.09 -1.23
N VAL A 93 1.16 6.06 -1.55
CA VAL A 93 0.65 6.46 -2.86
C VAL A 93 -0.67 7.22 -2.70
N GLN A 94 -0.86 8.26 -3.51
CA GLN A 94 -2.15 8.91 -3.63
C GLN A 94 -3.08 8.02 -4.47
N ILE A 95 -4.29 7.79 -3.99
CA ILE A 95 -5.33 7.03 -4.70
C ILE A 95 -6.49 7.97 -5.06
N PRO A 96 -7.35 7.61 -6.03
CA PRO A 96 -8.60 8.34 -6.27
C PRO A 96 -9.40 8.49 -4.96
N PRO A 97 -9.72 9.73 -4.53
CA PRO A 97 -10.43 9.95 -3.29
C PRO A 97 -11.78 9.22 -3.27
N THR A 98 -12.01 8.43 -2.23
CA THR A 98 -13.27 7.71 -2.03
C THR A 98 -13.90 8.15 -0.71
N THR A 99 -15.12 8.67 -0.78
CA THR A 99 -15.90 9.06 0.40
C THR A 99 -16.91 7.98 0.72
N LEU A 100 -16.83 7.43 1.93
CA LEU A 100 -17.82 6.53 2.50
C LEU A 100 -18.75 7.32 3.42
N GLY A 101 -20.06 7.30 3.15
CA GLY A 101 -21.07 7.96 3.99
C GLY A 101 -21.46 7.16 5.24
N ALA A 102 -21.07 5.89 5.31
CA ALA A 102 -21.27 4.97 6.42
C ALA A 102 -20.12 3.93 6.42
N GLN A 103 -20.18 2.95 7.31
CA GLN A 103 -19.26 1.80 7.24
C GLN A 103 -19.28 1.17 5.84
N GLY A 104 -18.10 0.88 5.30
CA GLY A 104 -17.95 0.24 4.00
C GLY A 104 -16.58 -0.39 3.82
N THR A 105 -16.23 -0.66 2.56
CA THR A 105 -14.93 -1.25 2.21
C THR A 105 -14.29 -0.53 1.04
N LEU A 106 -12.95 -0.50 1.04
CA LEU A 106 -12.15 -0.16 -0.13
C LEU A 106 -11.37 -1.40 -0.58
N LEU A 107 -11.28 -1.60 -1.89
CA LEU A 107 -10.52 -2.67 -2.51
C LEU A 107 -9.24 -2.07 -3.09
N ILE A 108 -8.08 -2.49 -2.58
CA ILE A 108 -6.78 -1.93 -2.97
C ILE A 108 -5.91 -3.03 -3.55
N THR A 109 -5.34 -2.78 -4.74
CA THR A 109 -4.35 -3.65 -5.38
C THR A 109 -3.02 -2.89 -5.42
N PRO A 110 -2.04 -3.23 -4.57
CA PRO A 110 -0.77 -2.51 -4.54
C PRO A 110 0.13 -2.95 -5.70
N THR A 111 0.81 -1.98 -6.32
CA THR A 111 1.82 -2.22 -7.35
C THR A 111 3.02 -1.33 -7.07
N PHE A 112 4.21 -1.92 -7.12
CA PHE A 112 5.47 -1.19 -7.14
C PHE A 112 6.10 -1.31 -8.52
N THR A 113 6.56 -0.19 -9.07
CA THR A 113 7.20 -0.12 -10.38
C THR A 113 8.46 0.73 -10.31
N ILE A 114 9.53 0.27 -10.94
CA ILE A 114 10.77 1.01 -11.12
C ILE A 114 10.98 1.32 -12.61
N SER A 115 11.16 2.61 -12.92
CA SER A 115 11.35 3.12 -14.28
C SER A 115 12.78 2.98 -14.78
#